data_AF-A0A4U2PYF0-F1
#
_entry.id   AF-A0A4U2PYF0-F1
#
_cell.length_a   1.000
_cell.length_b   1.000
_cell.length_c   1.000
_cell.angle_alpha   90.00
_cell.angle_beta   90.00
_cell.angle_gamma   90.00
#
_symmetry.space_group_name_H-M   'P 1'
#
loop_
_entity.id
_entity.type
_entity.pdbx_description
1 polymer ?
#
loop_
_entity_poly.entity_id
_entity_poly.type
_entity_poly.pdbx_seq_one_letter_code
_entity_poly.pdbx_strand_id
1 'polypeptide(L)'
;MVKGFRFTGSRLKRMLHLAAMVSLLIGIFVPFGQVNAEGALTVAEALQSQSSGGTVTVEGYVVGHATGSKTANFSAPFANDFNVLIADQASERNTSNLLNVQLTSAYRGPFGLSGHPELIGSKIRVTGTLGAYNNFGGVKSPSALELVNGSDPGNPGEPGPGTPGQPGTTLPDGKGKKVLFDNTHAQTAGAADWVIDGAFSDFAGGLRNAGFIVDQLNRSIPFTYGEQAITYDKLRPYDVFIIGEANVAFKASEQAALVQYVKNGGSIFFISDHYNADRNKNRWDSSEVMNGYRRGAYSNPAKGMTTEEAASPAMQGLTSSDWLATNFGVRFRYNALGDVNATDIVAADQSFGITKGVRSIAMHAGSTLAIMDPTKAKGIAYIPTGTKKWGNAVDQGVYNGGGRAEGPYAAIAKVGQGKAAFIGDSSPVEDATPKYVREENGQSKKTYDGFKEVDDSTFLVQTVQWLAWKQDYTKLSDVAGLTLDQPTQLLPFEEPAASTEPQAEPWAAPAAGYKWYDPRTFKSGSYGAAS
;
A
#
# COMPACT_ATOMS: atom_id res chain seq x y z
N MET A 1 1.66 -82.19 -20.15
CA MET A 1 2.36 -81.13 -20.92
C MET A 1 1.84 -79.80 -20.39
N VAL A 2 2.58 -79.17 -19.49
CA VAL A 2 2.17 -78.01 -18.68
C VAL A 2 3.30 -76.99 -18.75
N LYS A 3 3.01 -75.73 -19.04
CA LYS A 3 3.88 -74.59 -18.72
C LYS A 3 3.07 -73.61 -17.89
N GLY A 4 3.33 -73.61 -16.59
CA GLY A 4 2.71 -72.72 -15.62
C GLY A 4 3.59 -71.51 -15.34
N PHE A 5 3.00 -70.45 -14.83
CA PHE A 5 3.65 -69.55 -13.87
C PHE A 5 2.56 -68.86 -13.03
N ARG A 6 2.73 -68.97 -11.71
CA ARG A 6 2.00 -68.41 -10.56
C ARG A 6 3.14 -68.00 -9.59
N PHE A 7 3.11 -67.02 -8.70
CA PHE A 7 2.09 -66.15 -8.12
C PHE A 7 2.80 -64.88 -7.56
N THR A 8 1.98 -63.91 -7.19
CA THR A 8 2.15 -62.59 -6.54
C THR A 8 3.14 -62.40 -5.37
N GLY A 9 3.59 -61.15 -5.17
CA GLY A 9 4.13 -60.63 -3.91
C GLY A 9 4.48 -59.13 -3.97
N SER A 10 4.02 -58.36 -2.99
CA SER A 10 3.93 -56.88 -2.96
C SER A 10 5.08 -56.15 -2.24
N ARG A 11 5.38 -54.91 -2.70
CA ARG A 11 5.78 -53.67 -1.97
C ARG A 11 6.94 -53.74 -0.94
N LEU A 12 7.99 -52.92 -1.11
CA LEU A 12 8.36 -51.75 -0.27
C LEU A 12 9.75 -51.17 -0.62
N LYS A 13 9.87 -49.83 -0.48
CA LYS A 13 11.03 -48.95 -0.71
C LYS A 13 12.14 -49.08 0.36
N ARG A 14 13.39 -48.72 -0.01
CA ARG A 14 14.32 -47.75 0.63
C ARG A 14 15.78 -48.24 0.55
N MET A 15 16.71 -47.39 0.09
CA MET A 15 18.13 -47.45 0.47
C MET A 15 18.74 -46.05 0.58
N LEU A 16 19.51 -45.89 1.65
CA LEU A 16 20.29 -44.74 2.09
C LEU A 16 21.79 -45.00 1.78
N HIS A 17 22.51 -43.90 1.51
CA HIS A 17 23.93 -43.61 1.84
C HIS A 17 25.07 -44.32 1.07
N LEU A 18 25.95 -43.49 0.47
CA LEU A 18 27.39 -43.73 0.46
C LEU A 18 28.17 -42.40 0.45
N ALA A 19 29.24 -42.36 1.24
CA ALA A 19 30.13 -41.23 1.47
C ALA A 19 31.48 -41.39 0.73
N ALA A 20 32.16 -40.24 0.59
CA ALA A 20 33.61 -40.01 0.58
C ALA A 20 34.50 -40.31 -0.65
N MET A 21 35.00 -39.18 -1.20
CA MET A 21 36.40 -38.83 -1.52
C MET A 21 37.04 -39.15 -2.88
N VAL A 22 37.25 -38.04 -3.62
CA VAL A 22 38.51 -37.53 -4.20
C VAL A 22 39.18 -38.33 -5.33
N SER A 23 39.15 -37.74 -6.53
CA SER A 23 40.36 -37.58 -7.38
C SER A 23 40.15 -36.46 -8.42
N LEU A 24 40.57 -35.27 -8.01
CA LEU A 24 41.32 -34.23 -8.74
C LEU A 24 41.28 -34.26 -10.29
N LEU A 25 40.51 -33.33 -10.87
CA LEU A 25 40.78 -32.74 -12.19
C LEU A 25 40.96 -31.24 -11.99
N ILE A 26 42.20 -30.80 -12.18
CA ILE A 26 42.67 -29.42 -12.10
C ILE A 26 42.01 -28.63 -13.24
N GLY A 27 41.00 -27.85 -12.89
CA GLY A 27 40.45 -26.78 -13.73
C GLY A 27 40.82 -25.45 -13.10
N ILE A 28 41.68 -24.69 -13.77
CA ILE A 28 42.10 -23.35 -13.37
C ILE A 28 40.85 -22.46 -13.39
N PHE A 29 40.26 -22.22 -12.22
CA PHE A 29 39.30 -21.14 -12.02
C PHE A 29 40.10 -19.86 -11.79
N VAL A 30 40.35 -19.11 -12.86
CA VAL A 30 40.59 -17.67 -12.73
C VAL A 30 39.21 -17.06 -12.51
N PRO A 31 38.89 -16.51 -11.32
CA PRO A 31 37.75 -15.61 -11.25
C PRO A 31 38.12 -14.42 -12.15
N PHE A 32 37.41 -14.28 -13.27
CA PHE A 32 37.32 -13.00 -13.95
C PHE A 32 36.74 -12.03 -12.93
N GLY A 33 37.64 -11.31 -12.25
CA GLY A 33 37.27 -10.07 -11.59
C GLY A 33 36.67 -9.19 -12.67
N GLN A 34 35.38 -8.90 -12.55
CA GLN A 34 34.89 -7.66 -13.11
C GLN A 34 35.74 -6.55 -12.50
N VAL A 35 36.60 -5.96 -13.31
CA VAL A 35 37.14 -4.63 -13.06
C VAL A 35 35.95 -3.68 -13.14
N ASN A 36 35.27 -3.51 -12.00
CA ASN A 36 34.42 -2.35 -11.77
C ASN A 36 35.33 -1.15 -11.60
N ALA A 37 34.99 -0.05 -12.27
CA ALA A 37 35.50 1.26 -11.88
C ALA A 37 35.18 1.46 -10.38
N GLU A 38 36.18 1.93 -9.64
CA GLU A 38 36.27 1.97 -8.17
C GLU A 38 35.00 2.54 -7.51
N GLY A 39 34.18 1.66 -6.91
CA GLY A 39 32.93 2.04 -6.22
C GLY A 39 33.21 2.68 -4.85
N ALA A 40 32.38 3.63 -4.43
CA ALA A 40 32.49 4.27 -3.11
C ALA A 40 32.31 3.25 -1.98
N LEU A 41 33.13 3.36 -0.94
CA LEU A 41 33.04 2.56 0.29
C LEU A 41 31.87 3.04 1.17
N THR A 42 31.30 2.11 1.92
CA THR A 42 30.48 2.42 3.11
C THR A 42 31.35 2.98 4.24
N VAL A 43 30.72 3.59 5.24
CA VAL A 43 31.42 4.09 6.43
C VAL A 43 32.06 2.94 7.21
N ALA A 44 31.37 1.81 7.38
CA ALA A 44 31.92 0.62 8.03
C ALA A 44 33.16 0.08 7.31
N GLU A 45 33.14 0.01 5.98
CA GLU A 45 34.30 -0.43 5.18
C GLU A 45 35.47 0.56 5.28
N ALA A 46 35.19 1.86 5.27
CA ALA A 46 36.21 2.90 5.44
C ALA A 46 36.84 2.90 6.85
N LEU A 47 36.06 2.54 7.88
CA LEU A 47 36.55 2.35 9.25
C LEU A 47 37.47 1.13 9.36
N GLN A 48 37.15 0.03 8.68
CA GLN A 48 38.01 -1.17 8.63
C GLN A 48 39.31 -0.91 7.86
N SER A 49 39.30 0.02 6.91
CA SER A 49 40.44 0.31 6.03
C SER A 49 41.41 1.37 6.56
N GLN A 50 41.19 1.92 7.76
CA GLN A 50 41.97 3.05 8.31
C GLN A 50 43.49 2.78 8.38
N SER A 51 43.90 1.52 8.60
CA SER A 51 45.31 1.12 8.68
C SER A 51 46.01 1.02 7.32
N SER A 52 45.23 0.90 6.23
CA SER A 52 45.75 0.80 4.87
C SER A 52 46.24 2.14 4.33
N GLY A 53 45.75 3.26 4.87
CA GLY A 53 46.01 4.60 4.34
C GLY A 53 45.48 4.75 2.90
N GLY A 54 45.97 5.79 2.20
CA GLY A 54 45.62 6.02 0.80
C GLY A 54 44.33 6.82 0.58
N THR A 55 44.07 7.16 -0.68
CA THR A 55 42.88 7.91 -1.11
C THR A 55 41.72 6.97 -1.35
N VAL A 56 40.54 7.31 -0.82
CA VAL A 56 39.30 6.55 -0.99
C VAL A 56 38.15 7.48 -1.32
N THR A 57 37.07 6.92 -1.87
CA THR A 57 35.75 7.56 -1.93
C THR A 57 34.83 6.86 -0.94
N VAL A 58 34.16 7.61 -0.07
CA VAL A 58 33.23 7.11 0.95
C VAL A 58 31.88 7.79 0.81
N GLU A 59 30.80 7.03 0.96
CA GLU A 59 29.45 7.57 1.12
C GLU A 59 28.92 7.35 2.54
N GLY A 60 28.30 8.38 3.11
CA GLY A 60 27.66 8.27 4.41
C GLY A 60 26.69 9.41 4.68
N TYR A 61 25.79 9.20 5.63
CA TYR A 61 24.89 10.22 6.13
C TYR A 61 25.62 11.11 7.12
N VAL A 62 25.48 12.43 7.00
CA VAL A 62 25.96 13.39 7.98
C VAL A 62 25.14 13.23 9.25
N VAL A 63 25.78 12.93 10.37
CA VAL A 63 25.09 12.68 11.65
C VAL A 63 25.44 13.68 12.74
N GLY A 64 26.56 14.39 12.63
CA GLY A 64 26.98 15.34 13.66
C GLY A 64 28.32 16.02 13.40
N HIS A 65 28.86 16.62 14.44
CA HIS A 65 30.12 17.37 14.47
C HIS A 65 31.01 16.86 15.59
N ALA A 66 32.29 16.64 15.34
CA ALA A 66 33.25 16.34 16.38
C ALA A 66 33.66 17.62 17.12
N THR A 67 33.43 17.64 18.44
CA THR A 67 33.78 18.77 19.31
C THR A 67 35.17 18.63 19.97
N GLY A 68 35.80 17.48 19.79
CA GLY A 68 37.04 17.10 20.45
C GLY A 68 37.38 15.62 20.22
N SER A 69 38.35 15.09 20.97
CA SER A 69 38.82 13.70 20.84
C SER A 69 37.70 12.70 21.15
N LYS A 70 37.22 11.96 20.14
CA LYS A 70 36.11 10.99 20.24
C LYS A 70 34.81 11.55 20.85
N THR A 71 34.64 12.87 20.85
CA THR A 71 33.41 13.52 21.30
C THR A 71 32.61 14.01 20.10
N ALA A 72 31.32 13.66 20.08
CA ALA A 72 30.40 14.01 19.02
C ALA A 72 29.27 14.89 19.59
N ASN A 73 28.97 15.97 18.89
CA ASN A 73 27.73 16.72 19.05
C ASN A 73 26.83 16.38 17.85
N PHE A 74 25.61 15.93 18.14
CA PHE A 74 24.65 15.53 17.13
C PHE A 74 23.53 16.55 16.97
N SER A 75 23.63 17.76 17.53
CA SER A 75 22.56 18.76 17.48
C SER A 75 23.12 20.18 17.41
N ALA A 76 22.43 21.06 16.69
CA ALA A 76 22.77 22.48 16.66
C ALA A 76 22.61 23.11 18.07
N PRO A 77 23.36 24.18 18.41
CA PRO A 77 24.37 24.84 17.59
C PRO A 77 25.68 24.05 17.52
N PHE A 78 26.30 24.03 16.34
CA PHE A 78 27.60 23.40 16.11
C PHE A 78 28.75 24.41 16.27
N ALA A 79 29.83 23.98 16.92
CA ALA A 79 30.87 24.89 17.41
C ALA A 79 31.70 25.56 16.29
N ASN A 80 31.80 24.93 15.11
CA ASN A 80 32.52 25.43 13.94
C ASN A 80 32.24 24.56 12.70
N ASP A 81 32.74 24.99 11.55
CA ASP A 81 32.59 24.34 10.24
C ASP A 81 33.79 23.48 9.81
N PHE A 82 34.57 22.95 10.77
CA PHE A 82 35.85 22.28 10.43
C PHE A 82 35.72 20.80 10.11
N ASN A 83 34.58 20.18 10.42
CA ASN A 83 34.39 18.75 10.25
C ASN A 83 32.91 18.35 10.24
N VAL A 84 32.64 17.18 9.67
CA VAL A 84 31.36 16.46 9.80
C VAL A 84 31.61 15.00 10.15
N LEU A 85 30.79 14.45 11.03
CA LEU A 85 30.75 13.02 11.32
C LEU A 85 29.73 12.37 10.38
N ILE A 86 30.13 11.29 9.71
CA ILE A 86 29.26 10.50 8.85
C ILE A 86 29.12 9.06 9.35
N ALA A 87 28.01 8.42 9.01
CA ALA A 87 27.71 7.02 9.30
C ALA A 87 26.94 6.34 8.16
N ASP A 88 26.88 5.02 8.17
CA ASP A 88 26.06 4.26 7.21
C ASP A 88 24.55 4.49 7.41
N GLN A 89 24.14 4.90 8.61
CA GLN A 89 22.76 5.21 8.97
C GLN A 89 22.66 6.63 9.54
N ALA A 90 21.68 7.41 9.08
CA ALA A 90 21.45 8.79 9.55
C ALA A 90 21.15 8.91 11.06
N SER A 91 20.65 7.83 11.67
CA SER A 91 20.35 7.74 13.11
C SER A 91 21.50 7.23 13.96
N GLU A 92 22.66 6.89 13.38
CA GLU A 92 23.80 6.38 14.13
C GLU A 92 24.34 7.42 15.13
N ARG A 93 24.53 7.00 16.39
CA ARG A 93 25.05 7.84 17.49
C ARG A 93 26.19 7.18 18.24
N ASN A 94 26.49 5.90 17.98
CA ASN A 94 27.64 5.22 18.54
C ASN A 94 28.91 5.73 17.89
N THR A 95 29.76 6.39 18.68
CA THR A 95 31.01 7.00 18.23
C THR A 95 32.01 6.01 17.62
N SER A 96 31.85 4.71 17.85
CA SER A 96 32.67 3.66 17.23
C SER A 96 32.33 3.41 15.75
N ASN A 97 31.13 3.83 15.32
CA ASN A 97 30.61 3.63 13.97
C ASN A 97 30.65 4.92 13.14
N LEU A 98 31.31 5.97 13.64
CA LEU A 98 31.37 7.27 12.99
C LEU A 98 32.74 7.47 12.32
N LEU A 99 32.70 7.98 11.09
CA LEU A 99 33.86 8.44 10.36
C LEU A 99 33.90 9.96 10.34
N ASN A 100 35.03 10.55 10.69
CA ASN A 100 35.19 12.00 10.74
C ASN A 100 35.79 12.54 9.44
N VAL A 101 35.04 13.39 8.75
CA VAL A 101 35.45 14.03 7.51
C VAL A 101 35.95 15.44 7.80
N GLN A 102 37.20 15.72 7.42
CA GLN A 102 37.77 17.05 7.50
C GLN A 102 37.15 17.98 6.46
N LEU A 103 36.70 19.18 6.88
CA LEU A 103 36.29 20.24 5.95
C LEU A 103 37.43 21.26 5.79
N THR A 104 38.12 21.20 4.65
CA THR A 104 39.09 22.22 4.22
C THR A 104 38.37 23.53 3.88
N SER A 105 39.10 24.64 3.77
CA SER A 105 38.50 25.97 3.52
C SER A 105 37.50 26.00 2.36
N ALA A 106 37.75 25.23 1.30
CA ALA A 106 36.87 25.12 0.13
C ALA A 106 35.49 24.51 0.46
N TYR A 107 35.39 23.67 1.49
CA TYR A 107 34.17 22.92 1.82
C TYR A 107 33.46 23.41 3.09
N ARG A 108 34.08 24.29 3.89
CA ARG A 108 33.46 24.82 5.12
C ARG A 108 32.20 25.61 4.85
N GLY A 109 32.21 26.43 3.78
CA GLY A 109 31.03 27.17 3.34
C GLY A 109 29.88 26.23 3.03
N PRO A 110 29.99 25.33 2.04
CA PRO A 110 28.85 24.51 1.61
C PRO A 110 28.51 23.30 2.49
N PHE A 111 29.41 22.81 3.35
CA PHE A 111 29.19 21.59 4.15
C PHE A 111 29.36 21.75 5.66
N GLY A 112 29.68 22.97 6.12
CA GLY A 112 29.88 23.26 7.53
C GLY A 112 28.58 23.32 8.31
N LEU A 113 28.45 22.53 9.37
CA LEU A 113 27.22 22.43 10.15
C LEU A 113 26.91 23.66 11.02
N SER A 114 27.87 24.52 11.33
CA SER A 114 27.60 25.77 12.05
C SER A 114 26.78 26.74 11.19
N GLY A 115 27.13 26.83 9.89
CA GLY A 115 26.36 27.59 8.90
C GLY A 115 25.18 26.84 8.29
N HIS A 116 25.25 25.50 8.26
CA HIS A 116 24.30 24.63 7.57
C HIS A 116 23.84 23.45 8.44
N PRO A 117 23.16 23.70 9.58
CA PRO A 117 22.65 22.63 10.45
C PRO A 117 21.67 21.70 9.74
N GLU A 118 20.99 22.19 8.70
CA GLU A 118 20.11 21.40 7.85
C GLU A 118 20.80 20.23 7.16
N LEU A 119 22.14 20.19 7.04
CA LEU A 119 22.82 19.09 6.35
C LEU A 119 22.84 17.78 7.13
N ILE A 120 22.50 17.78 8.43
CA ILE A 120 22.34 16.52 9.14
C ILE A 120 21.27 15.67 8.43
N GLY A 121 21.51 14.37 8.36
CA GLY A 121 20.67 13.40 7.67
C GLY A 121 20.85 13.43 6.15
N SER A 122 21.56 14.41 5.59
CA SER A 122 21.94 14.39 4.17
C SER A 122 22.99 13.32 3.94
N LYS A 123 22.87 12.60 2.83
CA LYS A 123 23.94 11.70 2.37
C LYS A 123 24.96 12.49 1.56
N ILE A 124 26.24 12.34 1.91
CA ILE A 124 27.36 12.92 1.19
C ILE A 124 28.26 11.84 0.62
N ARG A 125 28.93 12.16 -0.49
CA ARG A 125 30.04 11.39 -1.06
C ARG A 125 31.31 12.22 -0.94
N VAL A 126 32.34 11.65 -0.32
CA VAL A 126 33.64 12.31 -0.10
C VAL A 126 34.78 11.49 -0.67
N THR A 127 35.69 12.13 -1.39
CA THR A 127 36.97 11.53 -1.82
C THR A 127 38.13 12.21 -1.12
N GLY A 128 38.94 11.46 -0.37
CA GLY A 128 40.07 11.99 0.39
C GLY A 128 40.96 10.90 0.96
N THR A 129 41.97 11.27 1.75
CA THR A 129 42.94 10.32 2.30
C THR A 129 42.48 9.76 3.64
N LEU A 130 42.48 8.44 3.81
CA LEU A 130 42.18 7.79 5.08
C LEU A 130 43.18 8.20 6.16
N GLY A 131 42.67 8.50 7.36
CA GLY A 131 43.50 8.77 8.53
C GLY A 131 42.71 9.38 9.67
N ALA A 132 43.17 9.12 10.90
CA ALA A 132 42.46 9.56 12.09
C ALA A 132 42.30 11.09 12.14
N TYR A 133 41.10 11.54 12.53
CA TYR A 133 40.78 12.95 12.73
C TYR A 133 39.91 13.12 13.98
N ASN A 134 40.37 13.94 14.92
CA ASN A 134 39.80 14.03 16.28
C ASN A 134 39.69 12.66 17.00
N ASN A 135 40.64 11.75 16.77
CA ASN A 135 40.67 10.37 17.28
C ASN A 135 39.49 9.45 16.86
N PHE A 136 38.68 9.88 15.89
CA PHE A 136 37.84 8.99 15.08
C PHE A 136 38.66 8.43 13.92
N GLY A 137 38.23 7.31 13.33
CA GLY A 137 38.62 7.02 11.96
C GLY A 137 38.15 8.16 11.05
N GLY A 138 38.92 8.52 10.02
CA GLY A 138 38.60 9.72 9.26
C GLY A 138 39.01 9.72 7.81
N VAL A 139 38.56 10.76 7.13
CA VAL A 139 38.93 11.15 5.77
C VAL A 139 39.46 12.58 5.84
N LYS A 140 40.73 12.74 5.48
CA LYS A 140 41.46 14.01 5.53
C LYS A 140 41.74 14.52 4.14
N SER A 141 41.98 15.84 4.02
CA SER A 141 42.32 16.50 2.76
C SER A 141 41.38 16.11 1.60
N PRO A 142 40.04 16.26 1.74
CA PRO A 142 39.12 15.93 0.67
C PRO A 142 39.49 16.66 -0.63
N SER A 143 39.48 15.90 -1.72
CA SER A 143 39.66 16.37 -3.10
C SER A 143 38.34 16.49 -3.85
N ALA A 144 37.29 15.81 -3.37
CA ALA A 144 35.90 15.96 -3.80
C ALA A 144 34.95 15.78 -2.62
N LEU A 145 33.85 16.53 -2.60
CA LEU A 145 32.77 16.43 -1.62
C LEU A 145 31.46 16.90 -2.28
N GLU A 146 30.45 16.03 -2.31
CA GLU A 146 29.16 16.30 -2.95
C GLU A 146 27.99 15.73 -2.15
N LEU A 147 26.81 16.34 -2.29
CA LEU A 147 25.55 15.76 -1.84
C LEU A 147 25.11 14.66 -2.81
N VAL A 148 24.65 13.54 -2.28
CA VAL A 148 24.07 12.46 -3.08
C VAL A 148 22.56 12.70 -3.19
N ASN A 149 22.10 13.17 -4.35
CA ASN A 149 20.68 13.49 -4.58
C ASN A 149 19.80 12.23 -4.52
N GLY A 150 18.91 12.15 -3.51
CA GLY A 150 18.00 11.02 -3.27
C GLY A 150 17.48 10.90 -1.83
N SER A 151 18.01 11.69 -0.88
CA SER A 151 17.58 11.72 0.51
C SER A 151 17.48 13.16 1.00
N ASP A 152 16.29 13.58 1.40
CA ASP A 152 16.02 14.89 2.03
C ASP A 152 16.67 14.94 3.44
N PRO A 153 17.22 16.07 3.89
CA PRO A 153 17.98 16.14 5.14
C PRO A 153 17.08 16.11 6.39
N GLY A 154 17.36 15.18 7.31
CA GLY A 154 16.72 15.09 8.63
C GLY A 154 17.52 15.78 9.72
N ASN A 155 17.02 16.89 10.26
CA ASN A 155 17.63 17.62 11.37
C ASN A 155 17.54 16.85 12.72
N PRO A 156 18.57 16.89 13.58
CA PRO A 156 18.62 16.17 14.86
C PRO A 156 18.44 17.10 16.07
N GLY A 157 17.81 16.59 17.12
CA GLY A 157 18.03 17.12 18.48
C GLY A 157 16.90 17.94 19.11
N GLU A 158 15.66 17.52 18.95
CA GLU A 158 14.65 17.53 20.02
C GLU A 158 13.96 16.15 19.95
N PRO A 159 13.25 15.64 20.97
CA PRO A 159 12.30 14.54 20.76
C PRO A 159 11.15 15.05 19.88
N GLY A 160 11.44 15.19 18.58
CA GLY A 160 10.52 15.57 17.52
C GLY A 160 9.89 14.35 16.86
N PRO A 161 8.82 14.53 16.06
CA PRO A 161 7.95 13.46 15.63
C PRO A 161 8.77 12.42 14.88
N GLY A 162 8.64 11.14 15.25
CA GLY A 162 9.29 10.05 14.54
C GLY A 162 8.97 10.09 13.04
N THR A 163 9.69 9.27 12.25
CA THR A 163 9.44 9.12 10.81
C THR A 163 7.93 9.12 10.54
N PRO A 164 7.41 10.05 9.72
CA PRO A 164 6.00 10.14 9.39
C PRO A 164 5.39 8.77 9.17
N GLY A 165 4.39 8.35 9.93
CA GLY A 165 3.77 7.04 9.76
C GLY A 165 4.48 5.88 10.47
N GLN A 166 5.31 6.18 11.46
CA GLN A 166 5.67 5.27 12.57
C GLN A 166 4.63 5.35 13.69
N PRO A 167 4.48 4.29 14.51
CA PRO A 167 3.75 4.31 15.77
C PRO A 167 3.99 5.58 16.60
N GLY A 168 2.92 6.32 16.91
CA GLY A 168 2.93 7.41 17.89
C GLY A 168 3.37 8.76 17.32
N THR A 169 3.51 8.87 16.00
CA THR A 169 3.93 10.09 15.31
C THR A 169 2.72 10.91 14.83
N THR A 170 2.91 12.22 14.68
CA THR A 170 1.90 13.05 14.00
C THR A 170 2.11 12.91 12.50
N LEU A 171 1.04 12.60 11.77
CA LEU A 171 1.08 12.47 10.32
C LEU A 171 1.35 13.85 9.68
N PRO A 172 2.27 13.95 8.71
CA PRO A 172 2.46 15.18 7.98
C PRO A 172 1.25 15.49 7.10
N ASP A 173 1.19 16.75 6.69
CA ASP A 173 0.28 17.15 5.64
C ASP A 173 0.61 16.49 4.29
N GLY A 174 -0.22 16.75 3.29
CA GLY A 174 -0.09 16.25 1.93
C GLY A 174 0.75 17.14 1.02
N LYS A 175 1.47 18.14 1.54
CA LYS A 175 2.15 19.11 0.69
C LYS A 175 3.22 18.42 -0.18
N GLY A 176 3.14 18.66 -1.48
CA GLY A 176 4.03 18.01 -2.46
C GLY A 176 3.68 16.55 -2.77
N LYS A 177 2.55 16.04 -2.27
CA LYS A 177 2.05 14.70 -2.54
C LYS A 177 0.88 14.71 -3.51
N LYS A 178 0.79 13.65 -4.32
CA LYS A 178 -0.21 13.51 -5.38
C LYS A 178 -1.11 12.30 -5.14
N VAL A 179 -2.42 12.53 -5.25
CA VAL A 179 -3.48 11.52 -5.13
C VAL A 179 -4.22 11.40 -6.45
N LEU A 180 -4.45 10.17 -6.89
CA LEU A 180 -5.24 9.85 -8.09
C LEU A 180 -6.47 9.04 -7.69
N PHE A 181 -7.67 9.53 -8.02
CA PHE A 181 -8.91 8.78 -7.83
C PHE A 181 -9.26 7.98 -9.08
N ASP A 182 -9.76 6.75 -8.92
CA ASP A 182 -10.25 5.92 -10.01
C ASP A 182 -11.67 6.32 -10.44
N ASN A 183 -11.87 6.50 -11.74
CA ASN A 183 -13.18 6.59 -12.37
C ASN A 183 -13.22 5.71 -13.66
N THR A 184 -12.57 4.55 -13.61
CA THR A 184 -12.43 3.67 -14.76
C THR A 184 -13.10 2.30 -14.62
N HIS A 185 -13.65 1.98 -13.46
CA HIS A 185 -14.35 0.71 -13.22
C HIS A 185 -15.77 0.96 -12.74
N ALA A 186 -16.45 1.90 -13.42
CA ALA A 186 -17.86 2.23 -13.22
C ALA A 186 -18.19 2.78 -11.82
N GLN A 187 -17.33 3.67 -11.30
CA GLN A 187 -17.57 4.45 -10.07
C GLN A 187 -18.81 5.36 -10.12
N THR A 188 -19.41 5.52 -11.29
CA THR A 188 -20.65 6.27 -11.50
C THR A 188 -21.88 5.37 -11.64
N ALA A 189 -21.72 4.05 -11.53
CA ALA A 189 -22.78 3.09 -11.81
C ALA A 189 -24.00 3.29 -10.90
N GLY A 190 -25.19 3.36 -11.50
CA GLY A 190 -26.43 3.31 -10.75
C GLY A 190 -26.50 4.41 -9.69
N ALA A 191 -26.55 4.04 -8.41
CA ALA A 191 -26.61 5.00 -7.31
C ALA A 191 -25.25 5.65 -6.98
N ALA A 192 -24.14 5.02 -7.36
CA ALA A 192 -22.79 5.50 -7.05
C ALA A 192 -22.42 6.73 -7.89
N ASP A 193 -21.60 7.62 -7.33
CA ASP A 193 -21.03 8.75 -8.07
C ASP A 193 -19.67 9.20 -7.53
N TRP A 194 -18.75 8.26 -7.42
CA TRP A 194 -17.49 8.38 -6.67
C TRP A 194 -16.39 9.14 -7.43
N VAL A 195 -16.75 10.32 -7.94
CA VAL A 195 -15.84 11.22 -8.69
C VAL A 195 -15.50 12.46 -7.86
N ILE A 196 -14.30 13.00 -8.06
CA ILE A 196 -13.72 14.09 -7.24
C ILE A 196 -14.43 15.45 -7.37
N ASP A 197 -15.35 15.55 -8.33
CA ASP A 197 -16.24 16.70 -8.56
C ASP A 197 -17.73 16.29 -8.57
N GLY A 198 -18.02 15.16 -7.93
CA GLY A 198 -19.34 14.61 -7.68
C GLY A 198 -19.41 14.12 -6.24
N ALA A 199 -20.00 12.96 -5.97
CA ALA A 199 -20.27 12.52 -4.60
C ALA A 199 -19.01 12.19 -3.77
N PHE A 200 -17.78 12.34 -4.28
CA PHE A 200 -16.53 12.31 -3.51
C PHE A 200 -15.85 13.70 -3.41
N SER A 201 -16.57 14.78 -3.72
CA SER A 201 -16.02 16.13 -3.78
C SER A 201 -15.53 16.67 -2.44
N ASP A 202 -16.22 16.37 -1.35
CA ASP A 202 -15.84 16.76 0.01
C ASP A 202 -14.59 15.99 0.46
N PHE A 203 -14.47 14.70 0.13
CA PHE A 203 -13.25 13.95 0.38
C PHE A 203 -12.06 14.52 -0.41
N ALA A 204 -12.25 14.78 -1.70
CA ALA A 204 -11.24 15.44 -2.52
C ALA A 204 -10.90 16.84 -1.98
N GLY A 205 -11.88 17.60 -1.49
CA GLY A 205 -11.72 18.89 -0.83
C GLY A 205 -10.92 18.79 0.46
N GLY A 206 -11.22 17.81 1.32
CA GLY A 206 -10.47 17.52 2.54
C GLY A 206 -9.00 17.22 2.27
N LEU A 207 -8.71 16.45 1.22
CA LEU A 207 -7.33 16.18 0.78
C LEU A 207 -6.64 17.44 0.26
N ARG A 208 -7.30 18.25 -0.57
CA ARG A 208 -6.74 19.54 -1.04
C ARG A 208 -6.46 20.50 0.13
N ASN A 209 -7.35 20.56 1.11
CA ASN A 209 -7.17 21.35 2.34
C ASN A 209 -5.99 20.83 3.18
N ALA A 210 -5.75 19.52 3.15
CA ALA A 210 -4.55 18.92 3.72
C ALA A 210 -3.29 19.10 2.84
N GLY A 211 -3.35 19.81 1.71
CA GLY A 211 -2.18 20.14 0.88
C GLY A 211 -1.88 19.19 -0.27
N PHE A 212 -2.70 18.16 -0.49
CA PHE A 212 -2.53 17.23 -1.61
C PHE A 212 -2.90 17.85 -2.96
N ILE A 213 -2.18 17.44 -4.01
CA ILE A 213 -2.66 17.56 -5.39
C ILE A 213 -3.58 16.37 -5.66
N VAL A 214 -4.82 16.63 -6.07
CA VAL A 214 -5.85 15.60 -6.28
C VAL A 214 -6.30 15.60 -7.74
N ASP A 215 -6.01 14.50 -8.44
CA ASP A 215 -6.37 14.24 -9.83
C ASP A 215 -7.32 13.03 -9.92
N GLN A 216 -7.92 12.82 -11.09
CA GLN A 216 -8.78 11.66 -11.37
C GLN A 216 -8.37 10.95 -12.67
N LEU A 217 -8.35 9.62 -12.61
CA LEU A 217 -8.16 8.75 -13.75
C LEU A 217 -9.50 8.50 -14.43
N ASN A 218 -9.66 9.00 -15.65
CA ASN A 218 -10.87 8.82 -16.46
C ASN A 218 -10.61 7.90 -17.66
N ARG A 219 -11.68 7.31 -18.19
CA ARG A 219 -11.65 6.66 -19.50
C ARG A 219 -11.80 7.70 -20.60
N SER A 220 -11.15 7.46 -21.74
CA SER A 220 -11.44 8.20 -22.96
C SER A 220 -12.82 7.77 -23.48
N ILE A 221 -13.67 8.73 -23.84
CA ILE A 221 -15.02 8.46 -24.36
C ILE A 221 -14.95 8.50 -25.90
N PRO A 222 -15.50 7.49 -26.61
CA PRO A 222 -16.20 6.30 -26.08
C PRO A 222 -15.22 5.22 -25.56
N PHE A 223 -15.70 4.37 -24.65
CA PHE A 223 -14.97 3.22 -24.11
C PHE A 223 -15.83 1.94 -24.15
N THR A 224 -15.21 0.78 -23.93
CA THR A 224 -15.90 -0.54 -23.93
C THR A 224 -15.63 -1.40 -22.69
N TYR A 225 -14.84 -0.88 -21.74
CA TYR A 225 -14.23 -1.66 -20.65
C TYR A 225 -13.28 -2.78 -21.12
N GLY A 226 -13.01 -2.87 -22.43
CA GLY A 226 -11.99 -3.77 -22.99
C GLY A 226 -10.57 -3.23 -22.82
N GLU A 227 -10.42 -1.92 -22.69
CA GLU A 227 -9.12 -1.27 -22.56
C GLU A 227 -8.60 -1.43 -21.13
N GLN A 228 -7.29 -1.69 -21.00
CA GLN A 228 -6.59 -1.63 -19.71
C GLN A 228 -6.53 -0.17 -19.25
N ALA A 229 -7.38 0.19 -18.30
CA ALA A 229 -7.47 1.57 -17.83
C ALA A 229 -6.36 1.86 -16.81
N ILE A 230 -6.12 0.91 -15.91
CA ILE A 230 -5.10 0.99 -14.86
C ILE A 230 -3.78 0.38 -15.36
N THR A 231 -2.73 1.20 -15.40
CA THR A 231 -1.37 0.79 -15.81
C THR A 231 -0.35 1.38 -14.86
N TYR A 232 0.80 0.71 -14.68
CA TYR A 232 1.87 1.23 -13.83
C TYR A 232 2.32 2.65 -14.25
N ASP A 233 2.40 2.93 -15.54
CA ASP A 233 2.86 4.24 -16.04
C ASP A 233 1.89 5.38 -15.73
N LYS A 234 0.59 5.09 -15.64
CA LYS A 234 -0.41 6.08 -15.20
C LYS A 234 -0.38 6.28 -13.68
N LEU A 235 -0.02 5.25 -12.91
CA LEU A 235 0.00 5.31 -11.44
C LEU A 235 1.31 5.87 -10.88
N ARG A 236 2.47 5.52 -11.45
CA ARG A 236 3.80 5.90 -10.92
C ARG A 236 4.05 7.40 -10.67
N PRO A 237 3.37 8.36 -11.34
CA PRO A 237 3.51 9.77 -11.01
C PRO A 237 2.77 10.21 -9.73
N TYR A 238 2.03 9.31 -9.08
CA TYR A 238 1.21 9.59 -7.89
C TYR A 238 1.75 8.83 -6.68
N ASP A 239 1.52 9.38 -5.48
CA ASP A 239 1.88 8.75 -4.22
C ASP A 239 0.77 7.81 -3.73
N VAL A 240 -0.50 8.19 -3.96
CA VAL A 240 -1.67 7.42 -3.53
C VAL A 240 -2.66 7.26 -4.70
N PHE A 241 -3.15 6.04 -4.89
CA PHE A 241 -4.27 5.72 -5.78
C PHE A 241 -5.50 5.33 -4.94
N ILE A 242 -6.65 5.94 -5.18
CA ILE A 242 -7.89 5.69 -4.42
C ILE A 242 -8.92 5.05 -5.33
N ILE A 243 -9.47 3.92 -4.89
CA ILE A 243 -10.48 3.15 -5.62
C ILE A 243 -11.75 3.11 -4.78
N GLY A 244 -12.74 3.91 -5.16
CA GLY A 244 -14.10 3.85 -4.62
C GLY A 244 -14.92 2.79 -5.35
N GLU A 245 -15.57 1.89 -4.61
CA GLU A 245 -16.61 0.94 -5.03
C GLU A 245 -16.58 0.58 -6.53
N ALA A 246 -15.51 -0.09 -6.98
CA ALA A 246 -15.40 -0.49 -8.38
C ALA A 246 -16.53 -1.47 -8.73
N ASN A 247 -17.31 -1.16 -9.77
CA ASN A 247 -18.49 -1.91 -10.20
C ASN A 247 -18.23 -2.71 -11.50
N VAL A 248 -17.00 -2.73 -12.01
CA VAL A 248 -16.58 -3.59 -13.14
C VAL A 248 -15.27 -4.26 -12.75
N ALA A 249 -15.17 -5.57 -13.01
CA ALA A 249 -14.02 -6.38 -12.62
C ALA A 249 -12.69 -5.86 -13.18
N PHE A 250 -11.64 -5.91 -12.36
CA PHE A 250 -10.28 -5.68 -12.82
C PHE A 250 -9.81 -6.80 -13.74
N LYS A 251 -9.13 -6.42 -14.83
CA LYS A 251 -8.41 -7.38 -15.65
C LYS A 251 -7.20 -7.91 -14.88
N ALA A 252 -6.74 -9.11 -15.24
CA ALA A 252 -5.53 -9.68 -14.65
C ALA A 252 -4.30 -8.76 -14.83
N SER A 253 -4.23 -8.05 -15.95
CA SER A 253 -3.17 -7.06 -16.22
C SER A 253 -3.27 -5.81 -15.33
N GLU A 254 -4.48 -5.42 -14.91
CA GLU A 254 -4.70 -4.31 -14.00
C GLU A 254 -4.33 -4.70 -12.56
N GLN A 255 -4.73 -5.90 -12.11
CA GLN A 255 -4.28 -6.45 -10.82
C GLN A 255 -2.74 -6.50 -10.75
N ALA A 256 -2.08 -6.96 -11.82
CA ALA A 256 -0.62 -6.96 -11.91
C ALA A 256 -0.02 -5.55 -11.83
N ALA A 257 -0.63 -4.56 -12.50
CA ALA A 257 -0.19 -3.17 -12.45
C ALA A 257 -0.34 -2.55 -11.04
N LEU A 258 -1.44 -2.86 -10.33
CA LEU A 258 -1.65 -2.42 -8.94
C LEU A 258 -0.59 -2.99 -8.00
N VAL A 259 -0.31 -4.30 -8.12
CA VAL A 259 0.76 -4.96 -7.34
C VAL A 259 2.13 -4.38 -7.66
N GLN A 260 2.43 -4.12 -8.94
CA GLN A 260 3.68 -3.51 -9.37
C GLN A 260 3.83 -2.09 -8.80
N TYR A 261 2.77 -1.29 -8.87
CA TYR A 261 2.75 0.07 -8.33
C TYR A 261 3.07 0.10 -6.83
N VAL A 262 2.41 -0.76 -6.04
CA VAL A 262 2.65 -0.84 -4.60
C VAL A 262 4.06 -1.36 -4.28
N LYS A 263 4.53 -2.40 -4.97
CA LYS A 263 5.89 -2.93 -4.74
C LYS A 263 6.99 -1.89 -5.01
N ASN A 264 6.74 -0.93 -5.90
CA ASN A 264 7.65 0.18 -6.22
C ASN A 264 7.42 1.43 -5.34
N GLY A 265 6.71 1.30 -4.22
CA GLY A 265 6.58 2.35 -3.22
C GLY A 265 5.32 3.21 -3.32
N GLY A 266 4.43 2.94 -4.28
CA GLY A 266 3.11 3.55 -4.34
C GLY A 266 2.17 3.00 -3.27
N SER A 267 1.08 3.72 -3.01
CA SER A 267 0.07 3.30 -2.03
C SER A 267 -1.33 3.28 -2.61
N ILE A 268 -2.19 2.36 -2.15
CA ILE A 268 -3.59 2.26 -2.60
C ILE A 268 -4.56 2.36 -1.43
N PHE A 269 -5.65 3.12 -1.57
CA PHE A 269 -6.80 3.07 -0.67
C PHE A 269 -7.98 2.40 -1.39
N PHE A 270 -8.41 1.24 -0.88
CA PHE A 270 -9.58 0.52 -1.35
C PHE A 270 -10.79 0.85 -0.47
N ILE A 271 -11.85 1.37 -1.08
CA ILE A 271 -13.12 1.69 -0.43
C ILE A 271 -14.19 0.79 -1.05
N SER A 272 -14.56 -0.28 -0.37
CA SER A 272 -15.58 -1.24 -0.85
C SER A 272 -16.95 -0.88 -0.28
N ASP A 273 -17.93 -1.69 -0.62
CA ASP A 273 -19.23 -1.75 0.05
C ASP A 273 -19.61 -3.21 0.34
N HIS A 274 -20.77 -3.41 0.96
CA HIS A 274 -21.36 -4.69 1.29
C HIS A 274 -21.65 -5.57 0.07
N TYR A 275 -21.88 -6.86 0.32
CA TYR A 275 -22.34 -7.79 -0.73
C TYR A 275 -23.79 -7.47 -1.12
N ASN A 276 -24.16 -7.72 -2.39
CA ASN A 276 -25.43 -7.32 -2.99
C ASN A 276 -25.60 -5.79 -3.12
N ALA A 277 -24.50 -5.07 -3.33
CA ALA A 277 -24.40 -3.65 -3.67
C ALA A 277 -24.15 -3.40 -5.17
N ASP A 278 -24.22 -4.40 -6.04
CA ASP A 278 -24.06 -4.28 -7.50
C ASP A 278 -24.93 -3.14 -8.07
N ARG A 279 -24.29 -2.06 -8.50
CA ARG A 279 -24.98 -0.83 -8.91
C ARG A 279 -25.36 -0.83 -10.39
N ASN A 280 -24.73 -1.65 -11.23
CA ASN A 280 -24.97 -1.69 -12.68
C ASN A 280 -25.63 -2.99 -13.16
N LYS A 281 -25.98 -3.90 -12.25
CA LYS A 281 -26.66 -5.17 -12.50
C LYS A 281 -25.80 -6.13 -13.34
N ASN A 282 -24.49 -6.08 -13.16
CA ASN A 282 -23.54 -6.95 -13.86
C ASN A 282 -23.12 -8.19 -13.06
N ARG A 283 -23.64 -8.35 -11.84
CA ARG A 283 -23.35 -9.44 -10.88
C ARG A 283 -21.99 -9.34 -10.21
N TRP A 284 -21.32 -8.20 -10.30
CA TRP A 284 -20.09 -7.92 -9.57
C TRP A 284 -20.37 -6.87 -8.50
N ASP A 285 -20.22 -7.28 -7.25
CA ASP A 285 -20.10 -6.36 -6.13
C ASP A 285 -18.69 -5.79 -6.04
N SER A 286 -18.54 -4.62 -5.43
CA SER A 286 -17.24 -3.98 -5.25
C SER A 286 -16.25 -4.83 -4.45
N SER A 287 -16.74 -5.52 -3.42
CA SER A 287 -15.93 -6.46 -2.65
C SER A 287 -15.39 -7.61 -3.52
N GLU A 288 -16.17 -8.10 -4.49
CA GLU A 288 -15.75 -9.13 -5.44
C GLU A 288 -14.74 -8.60 -6.46
N VAL A 289 -14.96 -7.39 -6.98
CA VAL A 289 -14.02 -6.71 -7.87
C VAL A 289 -12.66 -6.54 -7.18
N MET A 290 -12.68 -6.05 -5.94
CA MET A 290 -11.47 -5.83 -5.14
C MET A 290 -10.80 -7.14 -4.72
N ASN A 291 -11.55 -8.16 -4.34
CA ASN A 291 -11.00 -9.48 -4.02
C ASN A 291 -10.48 -10.23 -5.26
N GLY A 292 -11.00 -9.89 -6.45
CA GLY A 292 -10.64 -10.44 -7.76
C GLY A 292 -11.34 -11.74 -8.15
N TYR A 293 -12.48 -12.03 -7.53
CA TYR A 293 -13.33 -13.16 -7.87
C TYR A 293 -14.77 -12.93 -7.39
N ARG A 294 -15.73 -13.58 -8.06
CA ARG A 294 -17.13 -13.58 -7.66
C ARG A 294 -17.46 -14.72 -6.69
N ARG A 295 -18.23 -14.40 -5.65
CA ARG A 295 -18.86 -15.33 -4.72
C ARG A 295 -19.73 -16.31 -5.52
N GLY A 296 -19.58 -17.61 -5.31
CA GLY A 296 -20.37 -18.62 -6.03
C GLY A 296 -20.01 -18.83 -7.51
N ALA A 297 -19.04 -18.09 -8.03
CA ALA A 297 -18.63 -18.11 -9.44
C ALA A 297 -17.10 -18.15 -9.62
N TYR A 298 -16.37 -18.67 -8.62
CA TYR A 298 -14.90 -18.72 -8.65
C TYR A 298 -14.33 -19.41 -9.90
N SER A 299 -14.90 -20.52 -10.35
CA SER A 299 -14.42 -21.25 -11.53
C SER A 299 -14.77 -20.59 -12.87
N ASN A 300 -15.77 -19.71 -12.90
CA ASN A 300 -16.21 -19.01 -14.10
C ASN A 300 -16.79 -17.63 -13.75
N PRO A 301 -16.02 -16.54 -13.94
CA PRO A 301 -16.49 -15.19 -13.62
C PRO A 301 -17.73 -14.75 -14.43
N ALA A 302 -18.01 -15.39 -15.56
CA ALA A 302 -19.19 -15.14 -16.40
C ALA A 302 -20.40 -16.02 -16.04
N LYS A 303 -20.34 -16.81 -14.95
CA LYS A 303 -21.47 -17.63 -14.53
C LYS A 303 -22.73 -16.78 -14.33
N GLY A 304 -23.85 -17.23 -14.90
CA GLY A 304 -25.15 -16.55 -14.85
C GLY A 304 -25.33 -15.42 -15.86
N MET A 305 -24.31 -15.09 -16.65
CA MET A 305 -24.39 -14.08 -17.72
C MET A 305 -24.98 -14.66 -19.01
N THR A 306 -25.59 -13.81 -19.83
CA THR A 306 -25.95 -14.14 -21.21
C THR A 306 -24.70 -14.35 -22.08
N THR A 307 -24.87 -15.01 -23.24
CA THR A 307 -23.78 -15.17 -24.22
C THR A 307 -23.17 -13.83 -24.63
N GLU A 308 -23.99 -12.78 -24.78
CA GLU A 308 -23.52 -11.45 -25.17
C GLU A 308 -22.72 -10.77 -24.05
N GLU A 309 -23.21 -10.80 -22.81
CA GLU A 309 -22.48 -10.28 -21.64
C GLU A 309 -21.14 -10.99 -21.45
N ALA A 310 -21.12 -12.32 -21.51
CA ALA A 310 -19.91 -13.12 -21.37
C ALA A 310 -18.88 -12.87 -22.48
N ALA A 311 -19.34 -12.52 -23.68
CA ALA A 311 -18.48 -12.17 -24.81
C ALA A 311 -18.08 -10.68 -24.84
N SER A 312 -18.62 -9.85 -23.95
CA SER A 312 -18.32 -8.41 -23.93
C SER A 312 -16.83 -8.12 -23.66
N PRO A 313 -16.30 -6.98 -24.14
CA PRO A 313 -14.92 -6.57 -23.87
C PRO A 313 -14.62 -6.42 -22.36
N ALA A 314 -15.62 -6.04 -21.57
CA ALA A 314 -15.54 -5.96 -20.11
C ALA A 314 -15.13 -7.30 -19.48
N MET A 315 -15.70 -8.40 -19.98
CA MET A 315 -15.46 -9.76 -19.47
C MET A 315 -14.22 -10.46 -20.04
N GLN A 316 -13.47 -9.79 -20.93
CA GLN A 316 -12.22 -10.35 -21.47
C GLN A 316 -11.02 -10.06 -20.56
N GLY A 317 -10.11 -11.02 -20.44
CA GLY A 317 -8.86 -10.87 -19.67
C GLY A 317 -9.06 -10.92 -18.15
N LEU A 318 -10.20 -11.46 -17.69
CA LEU A 318 -10.46 -11.71 -16.28
C LEU A 318 -9.87 -13.05 -15.85
N THR A 319 -9.44 -13.14 -14.61
CA THR A 319 -9.02 -14.40 -13.98
C THR A 319 -9.45 -14.36 -12.53
N SER A 320 -10.28 -15.31 -12.12
CA SER A 320 -10.63 -15.46 -10.71
C SER A 320 -9.39 -15.82 -9.91
N SER A 321 -9.07 -14.98 -8.93
CA SER A 321 -7.98 -15.25 -8.01
C SER A 321 -8.22 -14.50 -6.70
N ASP A 322 -7.77 -15.07 -5.59
CA ASP A 322 -7.78 -14.42 -4.28
C ASP A 322 -6.56 -13.47 -4.14
N TRP A 323 -6.40 -12.57 -5.12
CA TRP A 323 -5.19 -11.77 -5.30
C TRP A 323 -5.01 -10.76 -4.17
N LEU A 324 -6.11 -10.20 -3.63
CA LEU A 324 -6.04 -9.24 -2.54
C LEU A 324 -5.47 -9.89 -1.27
N ALA A 325 -5.98 -11.08 -0.92
CA ALA A 325 -5.46 -11.85 0.22
C ALA A 325 -4.00 -12.25 0.01
N THR A 326 -3.66 -12.73 -1.20
CA THR A 326 -2.30 -13.16 -1.54
C THR A 326 -1.28 -12.01 -1.43
N ASN A 327 -1.61 -10.84 -1.99
CA ASN A 327 -0.67 -9.73 -2.13
C ASN A 327 -0.68 -8.78 -0.93
N PHE A 328 -1.85 -8.52 -0.34
CA PHE A 328 -2.03 -7.54 0.72
C PHE A 328 -2.34 -8.15 2.09
N GLY A 329 -2.66 -9.44 2.16
CA GLY A 329 -2.97 -10.10 3.44
C GLY A 329 -4.35 -9.78 3.98
N VAL A 330 -5.27 -9.26 3.15
CA VAL A 330 -6.65 -8.95 3.52
C VAL A 330 -7.64 -9.46 2.48
N ARG A 331 -8.88 -9.70 2.90
CA ARG A 331 -10.03 -9.97 2.02
C ARG A 331 -11.21 -9.13 2.48
N PHE A 332 -11.95 -8.50 1.57
CA PHE A 332 -13.27 -7.96 1.91
C PHE A 332 -14.23 -9.13 2.15
N ARG A 333 -14.92 -9.13 3.28
CA ARG A 333 -15.94 -10.15 3.56
C ARG A 333 -17.22 -9.77 2.83
N TYR A 334 -18.08 -10.77 2.60
CA TYR A 334 -19.37 -10.59 1.92
C TYR A 334 -20.53 -10.40 2.89
N ASN A 335 -20.22 -10.02 4.13
CA ASN A 335 -21.22 -9.66 5.13
C ASN A 335 -21.83 -8.28 4.83
N ALA A 336 -22.97 -8.01 5.44
CA ALA A 336 -23.73 -6.79 5.25
C ALA A 336 -24.34 -6.41 6.60
N LEU A 337 -23.58 -5.61 7.34
CA LEU A 337 -23.94 -5.15 8.68
C LEU A 337 -24.85 -3.93 8.55
N GLY A 338 -25.79 -3.75 9.46
CA GLY A 338 -26.68 -2.59 9.44
C GLY A 338 -25.99 -1.32 9.95
N ASP A 339 -26.76 -0.25 10.01
CA ASP A 339 -26.29 1.05 10.47
C ASP A 339 -25.68 0.96 11.88
N VAL A 340 -24.41 1.34 12.00
CA VAL A 340 -23.66 1.27 13.24
C VAL A 340 -22.43 2.19 13.18
N ASN A 341 -21.91 2.58 14.32
CA ASN A 341 -20.63 3.27 14.40
C ASN A 341 -19.55 2.31 14.88
N ALA A 342 -18.45 2.21 14.13
CA ALA A 342 -17.23 1.58 14.62
C ALA A 342 -16.64 2.43 15.75
N THR A 343 -16.52 1.84 16.93
CA THR A 343 -16.11 2.55 18.17
C THR A 343 -14.98 1.84 18.91
N ASP A 344 -14.63 0.61 18.51
CA ASP A 344 -13.38 -0.02 18.89
C ASP A 344 -12.31 0.46 17.90
N ILE A 345 -11.73 1.61 18.22
CA ILE A 345 -10.69 2.27 17.43
C ILE A 345 -9.33 1.91 18.03
N VAL A 346 -8.43 1.37 17.20
CA VAL A 346 -7.06 1.06 17.62
C VAL A 346 -6.35 2.36 17.97
N ALA A 347 -5.58 2.37 19.06
CA ALA A 347 -4.86 3.55 19.51
C ALA A 347 -3.93 4.11 18.43
N ALA A 348 -3.75 5.44 18.39
CA ALA A 348 -2.97 6.14 17.37
C ALA A 348 -1.52 5.63 17.26
N ASP A 349 -0.92 5.22 18.37
CA ASP A 349 0.40 4.60 18.38
C ASP A 349 0.42 3.18 17.80
N GLN A 350 -0.70 2.47 17.82
CA GLN A 350 -0.84 1.15 17.20
C GLN A 350 -1.46 1.21 15.79
N SER A 351 -1.74 2.41 15.27
CA SER A 351 -2.32 2.69 13.96
C SER A 351 -1.51 3.72 13.15
N PHE A 352 -0.24 3.92 13.49
CA PHE A 352 0.66 4.82 12.77
C PHE A 352 0.17 6.28 12.68
N GLY A 353 -0.57 6.74 13.67
CA GLY A 353 -1.16 8.07 13.75
C GLY A 353 -2.51 8.21 13.04
N ILE A 354 -2.96 7.21 12.27
CA ILE A 354 -4.20 7.30 11.46
C ILE A 354 -5.42 7.60 12.33
N THR A 355 -5.50 7.01 13.50
CA THR A 355 -6.67 7.12 14.38
C THR A 355 -6.53 8.23 15.42
N LYS A 356 -5.55 9.13 15.29
CA LYS A 356 -5.39 10.26 16.21
C LYS A 356 -6.64 11.14 16.15
N GLY A 357 -7.30 11.31 17.30
CA GLY A 357 -8.54 12.09 17.41
C GLY A 357 -9.80 11.40 16.88
N VAL A 358 -9.69 10.18 16.33
CA VAL A 358 -10.84 9.40 15.84
C VAL A 358 -11.43 8.60 16.99
N ARG A 359 -12.71 8.81 17.28
CA ARG A 359 -13.48 8.07 18.29
C ARG A 359 -14.52 7.16 17.66
N SER A 360 -15.01 7.52 16.49
CA SER A 360 -16.08 6.83 15.80
C SER A 360 -15.93 6.96 14.29
N ILE A 361 -16.25 5.89 13.56
CA ILE A 361 -16.38 5.90 12.09
C ILE A 361 -17.77 5.38 11.76
N ALA A 362 -18.55 6.10 10.96
CA ALA A 362 -19.90 5.68 10.60
C ALA A 362 -19.86 4.44 9.69
N MET A 363 -20.95 3.69 9.67
CA MET A 363 -21.23 2.62 8.73
C MET A 363 -22.73 2.63 8.43
N HIS A 364 -23.07 2.61 7.15
CA HIS A 364 -24.43 2.50 6.64
C HIS A 364 -24.50 1.32 5.67
N ALA A 365 -24.95 0.18 6.19
CA ALA A 365 -25.06 -1.07 5.44
C ALA A 365 -23.74 -1.78 5.05
N GLY A 366 -22.55 -1.36 5.49
CA GLY A 366 -21.25 -1.87 5.01
C GLY A 366 -20.84 -3.31 5.35
N SER A 367 -19.60 -3.65 4.97
CA SER A 367 -18.92 -4.93 5.22
C SER A 367 -17.72 -4.79 6.17
N THR A 368 -17.20 -5.93 6.64
CA THR A 368 -15.88 -5.99 7.30
C THR A 368 -14.85 -6.66 6.40
N LEU A 369 -13.60 -6.67 6.86
CA LEU A 369 -12.47 -7.35 6.25
C LEU A 369 -12.07 -8.56 7.08
N ALA A 370 -11.40 -9.51 6.43
CA ALA A 370 -10.67 -10.58 7.08
C ALA A 370 -9.16 -10.31 6.98
N ILE A 371 -8.46 -10.40 8.12
CA ILE A 371 -7.00 -10.44 8.15
C ILE A 371 -6.57 -11.86 7.79
N MET A 372 -5.89 -12.01 6.65
CA MET A 372 -5.41 -13.28 6.11
C MET A 372 -3.94 -13.52 6.46
N ASP A 373 -3.14 -12.45 6.48
CA ASP A 373 -1.72 -12.49 6.86
C ASP A 373 -1.41 -11.31 7.79
N PRO A 374 -1.35 -11.53 9.12
CA PRO A 374 -1.11 -10.46 10.09
C PRO A 374 0.31 -9.89 10.03
N THR A 375 1.23 -10.50 9.27
CA THR A 375 2.56 -9.92 9.03
C THR A 375 2.51 -8.82 7.98
N LYS A 376 1.50 -8.83 7.10
CA LYS A 376 1.26 -7.81 6.08
C LYS A 376 0.18 -6.82 6.49
N ALA A 377 -0.88 -7.30 7.14
CA ALA A 377 -2.09 -6.51 7.37
C ALA A 377 -2.53 -6.46 8.84
N LYS A 378 -3.21 -5.38 9.19
CA LYS A 378 -3.74 -5.13 10.53
C LYS A 378 -5.02 -4.30 10.45
N GLY A 379 -6.01 -4.68 11.23
CA GLY A 379 -7.23 -3.91 11.48
C GLY A 379 -6.99 -2.74 12.43
N ILE A 380 -7.61 -1.59 12.12
CA ILE A 380 -7.45 -0.34 12.88
C ILE A 380 -8.78 0.25 13.40
N ALA A 381 -9.92 -0.24 12.90
CA ALA A 381 -11.24 0.09 13.42
C ALA A 381 -12.17 -1.12 13.34
N TYR A 382 -13.00 -1.32 14.35
CA TYR A 382 -13.90 -2.46 14.47
C TYR A 382 -15.30 -2.02 14.89
N ILE A 383 -16.30 -2.69 14.33
CA ILE A 383 -17.70 -2.51 14.71
C ILE A 383 -17.99 -3.17 16.07
N PRO A 384 -18.96 -2.69 16.85
CA PRO A 384 -19.32 -3.27 18.14
C PRO A 384 -19.86 -4.70 18.04
N THR A 385 -19.71 -5.47 19.12
CA THR A 385 -20.42 -6.75 19.27
C THR A 385 -21.94 -6.53 19.34
N GLY A 386 -22.72 -7.48 18.83
CA GLY A 386 -24.18 -7.42 18.87
C GLY A 386 -24.81 -6.52 17.78
N THR A 387 -23.99 -5.97 16.89
CA THR A 387 -24.40 -5.29 15.65
C THR A 387 -25.39 -6.16 14.89
N LYS A 388 -26.43 -5.52 14.36
CA LYS A 388 -27.47 -6.22 13.58
C LYS A 388 -27.09 -6.27 12.12
N LYS A 389 -27.56 -7.28 11.42
CA LYS A 389 -27.46 -7.31 9.97
C LYS A 389 -28.25 -6.18 9.34
N TRP A 390 -27.84 -5.75 8.16
CA TRP A 390 -28.68 -4.91 7.32
C TRP A 390 -29.95 -5.65 6.92
N GLY A 391 -31.07 -4.93 6.82
CA GLY A 391 -32.39 -5.54 6.56
C GLY A 391 -32.44 -6.32 5.25
N ASN A 392 -31.65 -5.92 4.25
CA ASN A 392 -31.58 -6.56 2.93
C ASN A 392 -30.34 -7.45 2.77
N ALA A 393 -29.63 -7.77 3.86
CA ALA A 393 -28.56 -8.75 3.82
C ALA A 393 -29.10 -10.11 3.33
N VAL A 394 -28.47 -10.65 2.28
CA VAL A 394 -28.91 -11.86 1.57
C VAL A 394 -28.47 -13.16 2.23
N ASP A 395 -27.74 -13.06 3.34
CA ASP A 395 -27.39 -14.16 4.22
C ASP A 395 -27.55 -13.75 5.70
N GLN A 396 -26.77 -14.35 6.60
CA GLN A 396 -26.79 -14.01 8.02
C GLN A 396 -26.33 -12.56 8.32
N GLY A 397 -25.63 -11.91 7.39
CA GLY A 397 -25.23 -10.49 7.41
C GLY A 397 -24.19 -10.09 8.46
N VAL A 398 -24.11 -10.81 9.57
CA VAL A 398 -23.08 -10.71 10.61
C VAL A 398 -22.57 -12.12 10.88
N TYR A 399 -21.28 -12.39 10.68
CA TYR A 399 -20.75 -13.74 10.56
C TYR A 399 -20.23 -14.31 11.89
N ASN A 400 -19.71 -13.47 12.76
CA ASN A 400 -19.09 -13.83 14.05
C ASN A 400 -19.63 -12.98 15.21
N GLY A 401 -20.78 -12.33 15.04
CA GLY A 401 -21.49 -11.57 16.08
C GLY A 401 -20.98 -10.15 16.32
N GLY A 402 -20.16 -9.61 15.41
CA GLY A 402 -19.55 -8.30 15.54
C GLY A 402 -18.26 -8.27 16.36
N GLY A 403 -17.77 -7.07 16.71
CA GLY A 403 -16.50 -6.92 17.42
C GLY A 403 -15.29 -7.34 16.58
N ARG A 404 -14.17 -7.56 17.26
CA ARG A 404 -12.93 -8.02 16.61
C ARG A 404 -13.03 -9.42 15.98
N ALA A 405 -13.94 -10.26 16.46
CA ALA A 405 -14.18 -11.59 15.89
C ALA A 405 -14.80 -11.52 14.48
N GLU A 406 -15.55 -10.46 14.19
CA GLU A 406 -16.09 -10.16 12.84
C GLU A 406 -15.01 -9.71 11.86
N GLY A 407 -13.81 -9.42 12.35
CA GLY A 407 -12.76 -8.77 11.58
C GLY A 407 -12.94 -7.24 11.51
N PRO A 408 -11.91 -6.53 11.06
CA PRO A 408 -11.91 -5.07 11.05
C PRO A 408 -12.89 -4.48 10.05
N TYR A 409 -13.47 -3.34 10.40
CA TYR A 409 -14.18 -2.48 9.46
C TYR A 409 -13.20 -1.71 8.55
N ALA A 410 -12.09 -1.26 9.13
CA ALA A 410 -11.00 -0.65 8.39
C ALA A 410 -9.67 -1.29 8.75
N ALA A 411 -8.82 -1.49 7.74
CA ALA A 411 -7.53 -2.15 7.87
C ALA A 411 -6.46 -1.44 7.05
N ILE A 412 -5.20 -1.76 7.34
CA ILE A 412 -4.02 -1.32 6.61
C ILE A 412 -3.12 -2.50 6.29
N ALA A 413 -2.32 -2.36 5.24
CA ALA A 413 -1.32 -3.33 4.85
C ALA A 413 0.01 -2.68 4.45
N LYS A 414 1.10 -3.43 4.66
CA LYS A 414 2.44 -3.11 4.17
C LYS A 414 2.88 -4.19 3.18
N VAL A 415 3.26 -3.78 1.97
CA VAL A 415 3.63 -4.69 0.88
C VAL A 415 4.92 -4.21 0.20
N GLY A 416 6.06 -4.72 0.68
CA GLY A 416 7.35 -4.28 0.17
C GLY A 416 7.56 -2.81 0.50
N GLN A 417 7.86 -1.97 -0.50
CA GLN A 417 8.08 -0.53 -0.27
C GLN A 417 6.78 0.26 -0.09
N GLY A 418 5.69 -0.15 -0.73
CA GLY A 418 4.40 0.52 -0.67
C GLY A 418 3.47 0.01 0.41
N LYS A 419 2.26 0.57 0.45
CA LYS A 419 1.25 0.32 1.50
C LYS A 419 -0.15 0.26 0.90
N ALA A 420 -1.11 -0.20 1.68
CA ALA A 420 -2.52 -0.07 1.33
C ALA A 420 -3.40 0.18 2.56
N ALA A 421 -4.56 0.77 2.34
CA ALA A 421 -5.62 0.89 3.34
C ALA A 421 -6.94 0.39 2.75
N PHE A 422 -7.86 0.01 3.63
CA PHE A 422 -9.11 -0.63 3.28
C PHE A 422 -10.23 -0.16 4.21
N ILE A 423 -11.41 0.11 3.67
CA ILE A 423 -12.65 0.31 4.44
C ILE A 423 -13.80 -0.39 3.73
N GLY A 424 -14.64 -1.09 4.50
CA GLY A 424 -15.71 -1.95 3.97
C GLY A 424 -17.02 -1.24 3.61
N ASP A 425 -17.04 0.08 3.60
CA ASP A 425 -18.23 0.90 3.30
C ASP A 425 -17.81 2.19 2.58
N SER A 426 -18.59 2.58 1.58
CA SER A 426 -18.41 3.81 0.81
C SER A 426 -19.18 4.99 1.40
N SER A 427 -20.19 4.71 2.23
CA SER A 427 -21.08 5.71 2.84
C SER A 427 -20.34 6.79 3.62
N PRO A 428 -19.32 6.50 4.45
CA PRO A 428 -18.58 7.54 5.18
C PRO A 428 -17.72 8.44 4.29
N VAL A 429 -17.54 8.06 3.01
CA VAL A 429 -16.69 8.80 2.06
C VAL A 429 -17.54 9.73 1.19
N GLU A 430 -18.79 9.37 0.94
CA GLU A 430 -19.66 10.13 0.04
C GLU A 430 -20.11 11.47 0.62
N ASP A 431 -20.53 12.34 -0.31
CA ASP A 431 -21.25 13.58 -0.05
C ASP A 431 -22.54 13.67 -0.91
N ALA A 432 -23.39 14.64 -0.59
CA ALA A 432 -24.68 14.85 -1.24
C ALA A 432 -24.60 15.60 -2.59
N THR A 433 -23.51 15.45 -3.37
CA THR A 433 -23.31 16.16 -4.65
C THR A 433 -23.15 15.25 -5.87
N PRO A 434 -24.11 14.35 -6.17
CA PRO A 434 -23.99 13.51 -7.35
C PRO A 434 -23.99 14.36 -8.63
N LYS A 435 -23.10 14.02 -9.56
CA LYS A 435 -22.84 14.76 -10.79
C LYS A 435 -23.58 14.16 -12.00
N TYR A 436 -23.65 12.85 -12.08
CA TYR A 436 -24.22 12.12 -13.20
C TYR A 436 -25.59 11.53 -12.87
N VAL A 437 -26.39 11.25 -13.90
CA VAL A 437 -27.62 10.45 -13.75
C VAL A 437 -27.35 8.96 -13.93
N ARG A 438 -28.27 8.11 -13.48
CA ARG A 438 -28.19 6.65 -13.62
C ARG A 438 -28.10 6.22 -15.09
N GLU A 439 -27.10 5.41 -15.43
CA GLU A 439 -26.86 4.90 -16.78
C GLU A 439 -28.08 4.19 -17.37
N GLU A 440 -28.79 3.45 -16.53
CA GLU A 440 -29.92 2.61 -16.91
C GLU A 440 -31.18 3.41 -17.31
N ASN A 441 -31.49 4.49 -16.60
CA ASN A 441 -32.81 5.12 -16.67
C ASN A 441 -32.80 6.66 -16.62
N GLY A 442 -31.64 7.30 -16.49
CA GLY A 442 -31.49 8.75 -16.53
C GLY A 442 -32.07 9.48 -15.32
N GLN A 443 -32.48 8.75 -14.28
CA GLN A 443 -32.95 9.37 -13.04
C GLN A 443 -31.77 9.94 -12.26
N SER A 444 -32.02 11.04 -11.55
CA SER A 444 -31.06 11.62 -10.61
C SER A 444 -30.67 10.61 -9.53
N LYS A 445 -29.42 10.72 -9.07
CA LYS A 445 -28.91 9.95 -7.95
C LYS A 445 -29.19 10.68 -6.64
N LYS A 446 -29.19 9.94 -5.55
CA LYS A 446 -29.28 10.48 -4.19
C LYS A 446 -28.16 9.84 -3.38
N THR A 447 -27.19 10.66 -3.02
CA THR A 447 -26.07 10.35 -2.14
C THR A 447 -26.23 11.13 -0.83
N TYR A 448 -25.40 10.83 0.16
CA TYR A 448 -25.54 11.36 1.52
C TYR A 448 -24.24 12.03 1.99
N ASP A 449 -24.32 12.92 2.98
CA ASP A 449 -23.17 13.69 3.49
C ASP A 449 -22.39 12.91 4.54
N GLY A 450 -21.93 11.71 4.18
CA GLY A 450 -21.24 10.80 5.11
C GLY A 450 -19.84 11.25 5.47
N PHE A 451 -19.15 11.98 4.60
CA PHE A 451 -17.82 12.54 4.90
C PHE A 451 -17.80 13.43 6.14
N LYS A 452 -18.90 14.11 6.44
CA LYS A 452 -19.05 14.99 7.60
C LYS A 452 -19.68 14.30 8.82
N GLU A 453 -19.98 13.01 8.73
CA GLU A 453 -20.46 12.24 9.86
C GLU A 453 -19.31 11.97 10.85
N VAL A 454 -19.68 11.83 12.12
CA VAL A 454 -18.80 11.55 13.27
C VAL A 454 -17.37 12.08 13.13
N ASP A 455 -16.37 11.20 13.00
CA ASP A 455 -14.96 11.57 12.75
C ASP A 455 -14.48 11.10 11.36
N ASP A 456 -15.39 10.89 10.41
CA ASP A 456 -15.12 10.19 9.14
C ASP A 456 -14.11 10.95 8.27
N SER A 457 -14.32 12.25 8.06
CA SER A 457 -13.34 13.12 7.39
C SER A 457 -11.95 13.05 8.01
N THR A 458 -11.87 13.00 9.33
CA THR A 458 -10.60 12.96 10.08
C THR A 458 -9.90 11.62 9.87
N PHE A 459 -10.64 10.51 9.90
CA PHE A 459 -10.10 9.18 9.61
C PHE A 459 -9.64 9.04 8.16
N LEU A 460 -10.45 9.47 7.19
CA LEU A 460 -10.18 9.32 5.76
C LEU A 460 -8.97 10.16 5.32
N VAL A 461 -8.89 11.42 5.74
CA VAL A 461 -7.75 12.30 5.41
C VAL A 461 -6.46 11.78 6.06
N GLN A 462 -6.49 11.37 7.33
CA GLN A 462 -5.31 10.81 8.01
C GLN A 462 -4.86 9.48 7.39
N THR A 463 -5.80 8.66 6.90
CA THR A 463 -5.46 7.44 6.15
C THR A 463 -4.63 7.79 4.91
N VAL A 464 -5.03 8.80 4.13
CA VAL A 464 -4.29 9.23 2.93
C VAL A 464 -2.95 9.90 3.29
N GLN A 465 -2.88 10.68 4.38
CA GLN A 465 -1.63 11.18 4.92
C GLN A 465 -0.64 10.05 5.20
N TRP A 466 -1.06 9.02 5.94
CA TRP A 466 -0.20 7.85 6.19
C TRP A 466 0.23 7.16 4.89
N LEU A 467 -0.69 6.97 3.93
CA LEU A 467 -0.40 6.30 2.65
C LEU A 467 0.67 7.06 1.84
N ALA A 468 0.65 8.39 1.83
CA ALA A 468 1.50 9.22 0.99
C ALA A 468 2.98 9.31 1.42
N TRP A 469 3.29 8.94 2.66
CA TRP A 469 4.65 9.01 3.20
C TRP A 469 5.34 7.65 3.25
N LYS A 470 6.53 7.56 2.65
CA LYS A 470 7.32 6.32 2.61
C LYS A 470 7.80 5.94 4.00
N GLN A 471 7.94 4.63 4.20
CA GLN A 471 8.44 4.04 5.44
C GLN A 471 9.71 3.26 5.15
N ASP A 472 10.56 3.12 6.16
CA ASP A 472 11.80 2.35 6.13
C ASP A 472 11.58 0.83 6.33
N TYR A 473 10.42 0.42 6.85
CA TYR A 473 10.05 -0.98 7.00
C TYR A 473 9.33 -1.56 5.77
N THR A 474 9.29 -2.89 5.65
CA THR A 474 8.72 -3.59 4.46
C THR A 474 7.56 -4.52 4.76
N LYS A 475 7.34 -4.85 6.03
CA LYS A 475 6.20 -5.60 6.58
C LYS A 475 5.89 -5.10 7.98
N LEU A 476 4.69 -5.35 8.48
CA LEU A 476 4.26 -4.84 9.80
C LEU A 476 5.06 -5.46 10.94
N SER A 477 5.55 -6.69 10.77
CA SER A 477 6.38 -7.39 11.78
C SER A 477 7.78 -6.80 11.95
N ASP A 478 8.22 -5.89 11.07
CA ASP A 478 9.48 -5.16 11.23
C ASP A 478 9.36 -3.99 12.21
N VAL A 479 8.13 -3.58 12.57
CA VAL A 479 7.88 -2.38 13.37
C VAL A 479 7.95 -2.72 14.85
N ALA A 480 8.97 -2.20 15.53
CA ALA A 480 9.15 -2.43 16.97
C ALA A 480 7.96 -1.89 17.78
N GLY A 481 7.45 -2.70 18.71
CA GLY A 481 6.33 -2.33 19.58
C GLY A 481 4.95 -2.35 18.91
N LEU A 482 4.86 -2.70 17.62
CA LEU A 482 3.57 -2.90 16.96
C LEU A 482 2.95 -4.25 17.36
N THR A 483 1.73 -4.21 17.86
CA THR A 483 0.94 -5.41 18.15
C THR A 483 0.31 -5.90 16.86
N LEU A 484 0.74 -7.07 16.37
CA LEU A 484 0.11 -7.71 15.20
C LEU A 484 -1.26 -8.28 15.55
N ASP A 485 -2.14 -8.33 14.56
CA ASP A 485 -3.43 -9.01 14.69
C ASP A 485 -3.27 -10.54 14.64
N GLN A 486 -4.37 -11.23 14.86
CA GLN A 486 -4.51 -12.65 14.54
C GLN A 486 -5.28 -12.80 13.23
N PRO A 487 -5.08 -13.91 12.49
CA PRO A 487 -5.92 -14.21 11.33
C PRO A 487 -7.40 -14.23 11.73
N THR A 488 -8.26 -13.62 10.92
CA THR A 488 -9.71 -13.62 11.17
C THR A 488 -10.25 -15.03 11.02
N GLN A 489 -11.11 -15.46 11.95
CA GLN A 489 -11.78 -16.75 11.85
C GLN A 489 -12.84 -16.72 10.75
N LEU A 490 -12.59 -17.47 9.67
CA LEU A 490 -13.50 -17.58 8.54
C LEU A 490 -14.49 -18.74 8.70
N LEU A 491 -15.67 -18.56 8.13
CA LEU A 491 -16.65 -19.60 7.90
C LEU A 491 -16.29 -20.40 6.63
N PRO A 492 -16.69 -21.69 6.53
CA PRO A 492 -16.33 -22.52 5.40
C PRO A 492 -16.72 -21.95 4.02
N PHE A 493 -17.83 -21.22 3.93
CA PHE A 493 -18.30 -20.63 2.67
C PHE A 493 -17.51 -19.38 2.25
N GLU A 494 -16.68 -18.82 3.12
CA GLU A 494 -15.84 -17.67 2.80
C GLU A 494 -14.60 -18.07 2.00
N GLU A 495 -14.27 -19.37 1.95
CA GLU A 495 -13.25 -19.89 1.05
C GLU A 495 -13.69 -19.69 -0.41
N PRO A 496 -12.90 -19.02 -1.27
CA PRO A 496 -13.34 -18.60 -2.61
C PRO A 496 -13.98 -19.72 -3.44
N ALA A 497 -13.33 -20.88 -3.50
CA ALA A 497 -13.79 -22.03 -4.27
C ALA A 497 -14.99 -22.77 -3.65
N ALA A 498 -15.25 -22.59 -2.35
CA ALA A 498 -16.39 -23.18 -1.63
C ALA A 498 -17.56 -22.21 -1.49
N SER A 499 -17.37 -20.94 -1.85
CA SER A 499 -18.40 -19.93 -1.79
C SER A 499 -19.56 -20.26 -2.72
N THR A 500 -20.76 -19.83 -2.32
CA THR A 500 -22.00 -19.98 -3.09
C THR A 500 -22.68 -18.64 -3.22
N GLU A 501 -23.40 -18.46 -4.32
CA GLU A 501 -24.32 -17.36 -4.56
C GLU A 501 -25.59 -17.59 -3.71
N PRO A 502 -25.85 -16.79 -2.66
CA PRO A 502 -26.94 -17.04 -1.72
C PRO A 502 -28.31 -16.62 -2.28
N GLN A 503 -28.33 -15.70 -3.24
CA GLN A 503 -29.50 -15.22 -3.96
C GLN A 503 -29.15 -15.06 -5.44
N ALA A 504 -30.09 -15.32 -6.34
CA ALA A 504 -29.89 -15.17 -7.77
C ALA A 504 -29.49 -13.75 -8.17
N GLU A 505 -28.44 -13.63 -8.99
CA GLU A 505 -27.87 -12.37 -9.47
C GLU A 505 -28.09 -12.16 -11.00
N PRO A 506 -28.28 -10.89 -11.44
CA PRO A 506 -28.34 -9.69 -10.62
C PRO A 506 -29.63 -9.66 -9.78
N TRP A 507 -29.61 -8.92 -8.66
CA TRP A 507 -30.74 -8.82 -7.73
C TRP A 507 -32.03 -8.25 -8.34
N ALA A 508 -31.94 -7.63 -9.52
CA ALA A 508 -33.06 -7.28 -10.38
C ALA A 508 -32.65 -7.31 -11.86
N ALA A 509 -33.62 -7.51 -12.74
CA ALA A 509 -33.39 -7.43 -14.17
C ALA A 509 -32.95 -6.01 -14.60
N PRO A 510 -31.99 -5.88 -15.53
CA PRO A 510 -31.70 -4.63 -16.23
C PRO A 510 -32.92 -4.11 -16.99
N ALA A 511 -33.09 -2.80 -17.07
CA ALA A 511 -34.12 -2.15 -17.85
C ALA A 511 -33.94 -2.46 -19.34
N ALA A 512 -35.06 -2.47 -20.07
CA ALA A 512 -35.05 -2.78 -21.49
C ALA A 512 -34.08 -1.84 -22.26
N GLY A 513 -33.15 -2.46 -23.00
CA GLY A 513 -32.16 -1.76 -23.82
C GLY A 513 -30.91 -1.28 -23.08
N TYR A 514 -30.83 -1.38 -21.74
CA TYR A 514 -29.63 -1.07 -20.99
C TYR A 514 -28.63 -2.24 -21.00
N LYS A 515 -27.38 -1.94 -21.33
CA LYS A 515 -26.26 -2.88 -21.32
C LYS A 515 -25.10 -2.27 -20.53
N TRP A 516 -24.85 -2.78 -19.33
CA TRP A 516 -23.81 -2.26 -18.42
C TRP A 516 -22.40 -2.18 -19.04
N TYR A 517 -22.13 -3.03 -20.05
CA TYR A 517 -20.85 -3.12 -20.76
C TYR A 517 -20.80 -2.27 -22.05
N ASP A 518 -21.87 -1.58 -22.43
CA ASP A 518 -21.96 -0.80 -23.67
C ASP A 518 -22.48 0.62 -23.39
N PRO A 519 -21.58 1.62 -23.27
CA PRO A 519 -21.95 3.00 -22.96
C PRO A 519 -22.86 3.67 -23.98
N ARG A 520 -22.99 3.13 -25.21
CA ARG A 520 -23.96 3.62 -26.20
C ARG A 520 -25.40 3.41 -25.77
N THR A 521 -25.63 2.53 -24.80
CA THR A 521 -26.96 2.29 -24.21
C THR A 521 -27.28 3.18 -23.02
N PHE A 522 -26.29 3.91 -22.50
CA PHE A 522 -26.45 4.73 -21.31
C PHE A 522 -27.31 5.96 -21.63
N LYS A 523 -28.08 6.41 -20.63
CA LYS A 523 -28.90 7.61 -20.78
C LYS A 523 -28.05 8.88 -20.83
N SER A 524 -28.54 9.88 -21.58
CA SER A 524 -27.94 11.21 -21.65
C SER A 524 -27.77 11.80 -20.24
N GLY A 525 -26.59 12.37 -19.97
CA GLY A 525 -26.20 12.89 -18.65
C GLY A 525 -25.51 11.87 -17.75
N SER A 526 -25.45 10.60 -18.13
CA SER A 526 -24.59 9.60 -17.48
C SER A 526 -23.15 9.70 -17.98
N TYR A 527 -22.19 9.27 -17.16
CA TYR A 527 -20.79 9.23 -17.57
C TYR A 527 -20.58 8.23 -18.72
N GLY A 528 -19.88 8.66 -19.78
CA GLY A 528 -19.64 7.82 -20.95
C GLY A 528 -20.79 7.74 -21.96
N ALA A 529 -21.95 8.33 -21.67
CA ALA A 529 -23.04 8.42 -22.65
C ALA A 529 -22.56 9.17 -23.90
N ALA A 530 -22.90 8.64 -25.09
CA ALA A 530 -22.61 9.33 -26.33
C ALA A 530 -23.41 10.64 -26.40
N SER A 531 -22.72 11.74 -26.72
CA SER A 531 -23.31 13.07 -26.94
C SER A 531 -24.16 13.13 -28.20
#